data_AF-X0W6K7-F1
#
_entry.id   AF-X0W6K7-F1
#
_cell.length_a   1.000
_cell.length_b   1.000
_cell.length_c   1.000
_cell.angle_alpha   90.00
_cell.angle_beta   90.00
_cell.angle_gamma   90.00
#
_symmetry.space_group_name_H-M   'P 1'
#
loop_
_entity.id
_entity.type
_entity.pdbx_description
1 polymer ?
#
loop_
_entity_poly.entity_id
_entity_poly.type
_entity_poly.pdbx_seq_one_letter_code
_entity_poly.pdbx_strand_id
1 'polypeptide(L)'
;MTTHENLTVPYHQQDTNYYCGAACAQMVLASANVGAGILDQDDLYADNHSHSTIESGWASGPDGLTWTMNDRRPPAFTNPFVLFALSNEDSTSRKIIWTIHHYQVAPISLVFGSAHWIVVRGYQASAAPANSGDTSYTISSFDVNNPWPPCPSWDAPPPP
;
A
#
# COMPACT_ATOMS: atom_id res chain seq x y z
N MET A 1 5.75 -14.45 22.93
CA MET A 1 6.90 -13.56 22.66
C MET A 1 6.41 -12.50 21.71
N THR A 2 6.82 -11.25 21.91
CA THR A 2 6.49 -10.13 21.02
C THR A 2 7.02 -10.42 19.62
N THR A 3 6.25 -10.08 18.60
CA THR A 3 6.57 -10.27 17.18
C THR A 3 6.79 -8.93 16.52
N HIS A 4 7.84 -8.83 15.70
CA HIS A 4 8.07 -7.72 14.76
C HIS A 4 8.38 -8.31 13.40
N GLU A 5 7.52 -8.02 12.42
CA GLU A 5 7.73 -8.41 11.03
C GLU A 5 7.80 -7.16 10.17
N ASN A 6 8.78 -7.11 9.27
CA ASN A 6 9.04 -5.95 8.43
C ASN A 6 9.53 -6.40 7.05
N LEU A 7 8.74 -6.11 6.03
CA LEU A 7 9.03 -6.44 4.65
C LEU A 7 9.99 -5.40 4.05
N THR A 8 10.90 -5.88 3.20
CA THR A 8 11.74 -4.98 2.40
C THR A 8 10.94 -4.49 1.19
N VAL A 9 10.40 -3.28 1.32
CA VAL A 9 9.68 -2.58 0.25
C VAL A 9 10.54 -1.39 -0.19
N PRO A 10 10.90 -1.26 -1.48
CA PRO A 10 11.62 -0.10 -1.97
C PRO A 10 10.82 1.18 -1.69
N TYR A 11 11.50 2.22 -1.23
CA TYR A 11 10.88 3.51 -0.98
C TYR A 11 10.92 4.38 -2.23
N HIS A 12 9.77 4.94 -2.59
CA HIS A 12 9.65 5.95 -3.64
C HIS A 12 8.74 7.08 -3.16
N GLN A 13 9.16 8.32 -3.42
CA GLN A 13 8.32 9.50 -3.23
C GLN A 13 7.28 9.58 -4.36
N GLN A 14 6.16 10.27 -4.12
CA GLN A 14 5.22 10.58 -5.19
C GLN A 14 5.79 11.64 -6.14
N ASP A 15 5.60 11.49 -7.45
CA ASP A 15 6.19 12.44 -8.42
C ASP A 15 5.38 13.75 -8.54
N THR A 16 4.13 13.75 -8.06
CA THR A 16 3.28 14.95 -7.94
C THR A 16 2.34 14.86 -6.74
N ASN A 17 1.68 15.97 -6.37
CA ASN A 17 0.87 16.09 -5.14
C ASN A 17 -0.36 15.15 -5.08
N TYR A 18 -0.77 14.55 -6.20
CA TYR A 18 -1.91 13.63 -6.28
C TYR A 18 -1.52 12.18 -6.62
N TYR A 19 -0.23 11.84 -6.64
CA TYR A 19 0.27 10.50 -7.02
C TYR A 19 0.48 9.54 -5.85
N CYS A 20 -0.07 9.82 -4.66
CA CYS A 20 0.13 8.93 -3.51
C CYS A 20 -0.30 7.48 -3.78
N GLY A 21 -1.38 7.27 -4.55
CA GLY A 21 -1.83 5.93 -4.97
C GLY A 21 -0.85 5.26 -5.94
N ALA A 22 -0.39 5.98 -6.96
CA ALA A 22 0.58 5.49 -7.95
C ALA A 22 1.94 5.16 -7.32
N ALA A 23 2.44 6.03 -6.43
CA ALA A 23 3.67 5.79 -5.68
C ALA A 23 3.56 4.56 -4.78
N CYS A 24 2.42 4.36 -4.11
CA CYS A 24 2.18 3.15 -3.33
C CYS A 24 2.15 1.89 -4.21
N ALA A 25 1.51 1.96 -5.38
CA ALA A 25 1.51 0.87 -6.35
C ALA A 25 2.93 0.54 -6.81
N GLN A 26 3.72 1.55 -7.20
CA GLN A 26 5.12 1.39 -7.61
C GLN A 26 5.94 0.68 -6.53
N MET A 27 5.86 1.13 -5.28
CA MET A 27 6.59 0.53 -4.16
C MET A 27 6.23 -0.94 -3.94
N VAL A 28 4.93 -1.28 -3.93
CA VAL A 28 4.47 -2.65 -3.66
C VAL A 28 4.77 -3.57 -4.85
N LEU A 29 4.51 -3.13 -6.08
CA LEU A 29 4.80 -3.89 -7.30
C LEU A 29 6.31 -4.17 -7.47
N ALA A 30 7.16 -3.19 -7.12
CA ALA A 30 8.62 -3.34 -7.17
C ALA A 30 9.19 -4.17 -6.02
N SER A 31 8.41 -4.45 -4.97
CA SER A 31 8.88 -5.27 -3.84
C SER A 31 9.27 -6.67 -4.30
N ALA A 32 10.26 -7.28 -3.63
CA ALA A 32 10.79 -8.59 -4.01
C ALA A 32 9.72 -9.69 -4.00
N ASN A 33 8.70 -9.55 -3.16
CA ASN A 33 7.62 -10.52 -3.02
C ASN A 33 6.58 -10.44 -4.16
N VAL A 34 6.48 -9.30 -4.86
CA VAL A 34 5.61 -9.13 -6.03
C VAL A 34 6.41 -9.27 -7.33
N GLY A 35 7.52 -8.53 -7.45
CA GLY A 35 8.53 -8.74 -8.49
C GLY A 35 8.18 -8.16 -9.86
N ALA A 36 7.37 -7.11 -9.95
CA ALA A 36 7.09 -6.41 -11.22
C ALA A 36 8.27 -5.52 -11.67
N GLY A 37 9.17 -5.17 -10.75
CA GLY A 37 10.16 -4.11 -10.94
C GLY A 37 9.56 -2.72 -10.74
N ILE A 38 10.37 -1.69 -10.95
CA ILE A 38 9.94 -0.29 -10.85
C ILE A 38 9.17 0.07 -12.12
N LEU A 39 7.92 0.50 -11.94
CA LEU A 39 7.05 0.98 -13.02
C LEU A 39 6.85 2.50 -12.90
N ASP A 40 6.59 3.17 -14.01
CA ASP A 40 6.43 4.62 -14.07
C ASP A 40 5.14 5.10 -13.33
N GLN A 41 5.22 6.19 -12.56
CA GLN A 41 4.07 6.68 -11.80
C GLN A 41 3.01 7.35 -12.67
N ASP A 42 3.37 7.96 -13.81
CA ASP A 42 2.38 8.50 -14.76
C ASP A 42 1.56 7.37 -15.36
N ASP A 43 2.20 6.27 -15.77
CA ASP A 43 1.52 5.08 -16.31
C ASP A 43 0.63 4.38 -15.27
N LEU A 44 1.08 4.32 -14.02
CA LEU A 44 0.30 3.76 -12.92
C LEU A 44 -0.87 4.66 -12.53
N TYR A 45 -0.66 5.99 -12.52
CA TYR A 45 -1.71 6.95 -12.26
C TYR A 45 -2.77 6.94 -13.35
N ALA A 46 -2.38 6.97 -14.63
CA ALA A 46 -3.31 6.98 -15.75
C ALA A 46 -4.23 5.74 -15.74
N ASP A 47 -3.66 4.57 -15.48
CA ASP A 47 -4.43 3.33 -15.36
C ASP A 47 -5.36 3.35 -14.15
N ASN A 48 -4.86 3.75 -12.98
CA ASN A 48 -5.67 3.83 -11.77
C ASN A 48 -6.83 4.83 -11.93
N HIS A 49 -6.53 6.03 -12.42
CA HIS A 49 -7.50 7.10 -12.57
C HIS A 49 -8.58 6.73 -13.60
N SER A 50 -8.22 6.10 -14.72
CA SER A 50 -9.19 5.65 -15.73
C SER A 50 -10.09 4.50 -15.26
N HIS A 51 -9.68 3.75 -14.23
CA HIS A 51 -10.46 2.68 -13.62
C HIS A 51 -11.06 3.05 -12.25
N SER A 52 -10.92 4.30 -11.81
CA SER A 52 -11.58 4.84 -10.62
C SER A 52 -13.00 5.30 -10.98
N THR A 53 -13.92 4.34 -11.07
CA THR A 53 -15.25 4.51 -11.69
C THR A 53 -16.41 4.50 -10.71
N ILE A 54 -16.23 3.94 -9.50
CA ILE A 54 -17.30 3.87 -8.49
C ILE A 54 -17.63 5.27 -7.95
N GLU A 55 -16.61 6.08 -7.67
CA GLU A 55 -16.77 7.43 -7.11
C GLU A 55 -16.00 8.46 -7.94
N SER A 56 -16.69 9.50 -8.38
CA SER A 56 -16.07 10.58 -9.16
C SER A 56 -15.17 11.46 -8.29
N GLY A 57 -14.08 11.96 -8.87
CA GLY A 57 -13.23 13.00 -8.27
C GLY A 57 -11.99 12.49 -7.52
N TRP A 58 -11.79 11.16 -7.49
CA TRP A 58 -10.57 10.57 -6.95
C TRP A 58 -9.42 10.67 -7.96
N ALA A 59 -8.26 11.09 -7.48
CA ALA A 59 -7.01 10.94 -8.23
C ALA A 59 -6.64 9.44 -8.38
N SER A 60 -6.84 8.69 -7.30
CA SER A 60 -6.62 7.23 -7.26
C SER A 60 -7.67 6.61 -6.35
N GLY A 61 -8.76 6.14 -6.95
CA GLY A 61 -9.86 5.49 -6.25
C GLY A 61 -9.48 4.08 -5.77
N PRO A 62 -10.13 3.54 -4.73
CA PRO A 62 -9.83 2.19 -4.24
C PRO A 62 -10.04 1.09 -5.30
N ASP A 63 -11.04 1.24 -6.17
CA ASP A 63 -11.34 0.35 -7.29
C ASP A 63 -10.29 0.44 -8.39
N GLY A 64 -9.93 1.67 -8.80
CA GLY A 64 -8.89 1.91 -9.79
C GLY A 64 -7.53 1.40 -9.34
N LEU A 65 -7.15 1.63 -8.08
CA LEU A 65 -5.91 1.11 -7.53
C LEU A 65 -5.91 -0.42 -7.48
N THR A 66 -7.03 -1.04 -7.08
CA THR A 66 -7.16 -2.50 -7.09
C THR A 66 -7.03 -3.07 -8.50
N TRP A 67 -7.63 -2.41 -9.50
CA TRP A 67 -7.48 -2.76 -10.90
C TRP A 67 -6.01 -2.73 -11.32
N THR A 68 -5.35 -1.59 -11.17
CA THR A 68 -3.95 -1.39 -11.58
C THR A 68 -3.01 -2.39 -10.92
N MET A 69 -3.18 -2.68 -9.63
CA MET A 69 -2.35 -3.67 -8.95
C MET A 69 -2.50 -5.07 -9.55
N ASN A 70 -3.70 -5.43 -10.01
CA ASN A 70 -3.96 -6.73 -10.62
C ASN A 70 -3.55 -6.81 -12.10
N ASP A 71 -3.64 -5.69 -12.84
CA ASP A 71 -3.16 -5.58 -14.22
C ASP A 71 -1.63 -5.65 -14.30
N ARG A 72 -0.95 -4.96 -13.37
CA ARG A 72 0.51 -4.78 -13.38
C ARG A 72 1.29 -5.85 -12.61
N ARG A 73 0.62 -6.75 -11.89
CA ARG A 73 1.31 -7.88 -11.23
C ARG A 73 1.95 -8.79 -12.27
N PRO A 74 3.17 -9.31 -12.04
CA PRO A 74 3.78 -10.24 -12.99
C PRO A 74 3.02 -11.57 -13.01
N PRO A 75 3.03 -12.33 -14.12
CA PRO A 75 2.35 -13.62 -14.22
C PRO A 75 2.77 -14.66 -13.16
N ALA A 76 4.00 -14.54 -12.63
CA ALA A 76 4.51 -15.40 -11.57
C ALA A 76 3.85 -15.13 -10.20
N PHE A 77 3.28 -13.94 -10.00
CA PHE A 77 2.55 -13.58 -8.80
C PHE A 77 1.06 -13.91 -9.00
N THR A 78 0.62 -15.04 -8.45
CA THR A 78 -0.72 -15.61 -8.70
C THR A 78 -1.79 -15.12 -7.74
N ASN A 79 -1.41 -14.58 -6.59
CA ASN A 79 -2.36 -14.03 -5.62
C ASN A 79 -2.95 -12.71 -6.15
N PRO A 80 -4.28 -12.52 -6.10
CA PRO A 80 -4.86 -11.25 -6.47
C PRO A 80 -4.74 -10.21 -5.36
N PHE A 81 -4.65 -8.94 -5.76
CA PHE A 81 -4.88 -7.81 -4.88
C PHE A 81 -6.38 -7.60 -4.71
N VAL A 82 -6.83 -7.41 -3.47
CA VAL A 82 -8.24 -7.33 -3.11
C VAL A 82 -8.47 -6.12 -2.22
N LEU A 83 -9.56 -5.39 -2.48
CA LEU A 83 -10.01 -4.28 -1.65
C LEU A 83 -10.72 -4.81 -0.40
N PHE A 84 -10.26 -4.38 0.79
CA PHE A 84 -10.95 -4.60 2.06
C PHE A 84 -11.45 -3.27 2.63
N ALA A 85 -12.77 -3.10 2.68
CA ALA A 85 -13.45 -1.98 3.33
C ALA A 85 -14.18 -2.49 4.60
N LEU A 86 -13.42 -2.72 5.67
CA LEU A 86 -13.97 -3.22 6.94
C LEU A 86 -14.57 -2.08 7.77
N SER A 87 -15.48 -2.43 8.68
CA SER A 87 -16.34 -1.46 9.37
C SER A 87 -15.66 -0.68 10.50
N ASN A 88 -14.46 -1.05 10.91
CA ASN A 88 -13.76 -0.39 12.02
C ASN A 88 -12.23 -0.54 11.93
N GLU A 89 -11.53 0.37 12.61
CA GLU A 89 -10.08 0.48 12.63
C GLU A 89 -9.37 -0.78 13.14
N ASP A 90 -9.90 -1.45 14.18
CA ASP A 90 -9.29 -2.67 14.74
C ASP A 90 -9.31 -3.81 13.71
N SER A 91 -10.45 -4.06 13.08
CA SER A 91 -10.59 -5.09 12.04
C SER A 91 -9.71 -4.80 10.82
N THR A 92 -9.62 -3.54 10.39
CA THR A 92 -8.73 -3.10 9.30
C THR A 92 -7.27 -3.30 9.68
N SER A 93 -6.88 -2.90 10.89
CA SER A 93 -5.52 -3.07 11.41
C SER A 93 -5.11 -4.54 11.48
N ARG A 94 -6.00 -5.43 11.92
CA ARG A 94 -5.76 -6.88 11.93
C ARG A 94 -5.66 -7.47 10.52
N LYS A 95 -6.44 -6.96 9.56
CA LYS A 95 -6.33 -7.36 8.16
C LYS A 95 -4.98 -6.94 7.56
N ILE A 96 -4.49 -5.74 7.89
CA ILE A 96 -3.16 -5.26 7.49
C ILE A 96 -2.08 -6.21 8.01
N ILE A 97 -2.11 -6.51 9.32
CA ILE A 97 -1.15 -7.41 9.97
C ILE A 97 -1.20 -8.81 9.36
N TRP A 98 -2.40 -9.36 9.17
CA TRP A 98 -2.55 -10.66 8.53
C TRP A 98 -2.00 -10.69 7.12
N THR A 99 -2.16 -9.60 6.36
CA THR A 99 -1.64 -9.51 5.00
C THR A 99 -0.12 -9.59 4.98
N ILE A 100 0.53 -8.87 5.89
CA ILE A 100 1.99 -8.92 6.06
C ILE A 100 2.41 -10.32 6.52
N HIS A 101 1.80 -10.85 7.57
CA HIS A 101 2.19 -12.13 8.17
C HIS A 101 2.00 -13.32 7.24
N HIS A 102 0.82 -13.42 6.60
CA HIS A 102 0.43 -14.60 5.85
C HIS A 102 0.85 -14.53 4.39
N TYR A 103 0.62 -13.39 3.73
CA TYR A 103 0.92 -13.25 2.30
C TYR A 103 2.32 -12.69 2.04
N GLN A 104 3.00 -12.16 3.07
CA GLN A 104 4.33 -11.56 2.94
C GLN A 104 4.34 -10.44 1.88
N VAL A 105 3.25 -9.68 1.79
CA VAL A 105 3.09 -8.53 0.88
C VAL A 105 2.61 -7.34 1.68
N ALA A 106 3.16 -6.16 1.37
CA ALA A 106 2.82 -4.93 2.06
C ALA A 106 1.47 -4.38 1.55
N PRO A 107 0.43 -4.24 2.40
CA PRO A 107 -0.83 -3.64 1.99
C PRO A 107 -0.70 -2.12 1.76
N ILE A 108 -1.43 -1.65 0.75
CA ILE A 108 -1.66 -0.22 0.52
C ILE A 108 -2.89 0.19 1.32
N SER A 109 -2.76 1.21 2.17
CA SER A 109 -3.80 1.64 3.11
C SER A 109 -4.20 3.08 2.85
N LEU A 110 -5.51 3.31 2.85
CA LEU A 110 -6.08 4.65 2.76
C LEU A 110 -6.17 5.26 4.15
N VAL A 111 -5.66 6.47 4.31
CA VAL A 111 -5.61 7.20 5.57
C VAL A 111 -6.11 8.65 5.39
N PHE A 112 -6.08 9.40 6.49
CA PHE A 112 -6.38 10.84 6.50
C PHE A 112 -7.77 11.18 5.92
N GLY A 113 -8.81 10.49 6.42
CA GLY A 113 -10.19 10.76 5.99
C GLY A 113 -10.41 10.51 4.50
N SER A 114 -9.82 9.43 3.98
CA SER A 114 -9.90 9.05 2.57
C SER A 114 -9.13 9.93 1.58
N ALA A 115 -8.12 10.67 2.04
CA ALA A 115 -7.39 11.63 1.20
C ALA A 115 -5.94 11.22 0.87
N HIS A 116 -5.37 10.19 1.50
CA HIS A 116 -3.96 9.84 1.28
C HIS A 116 -3.69 8.34 1.34
N TRP A 117 -2.87 7.85 0.41
CA TRP A 117 -2.42 6.46 0.36
C TRP A 117 -1.02 6.30 0.96
N ILE A 118 -0.84 5.24 1.75
CA ILE A 118 0.47 4.83 2.30
C ILE A 118 0.68 3.32 2.11
N VAL A 119 1.94 2.89 2.17
CA VAL A 119 2.27 1.45 2.24
C VAL A 119 2.59 1.09 3.68
N VAL A 120 1.92 0.07 4.22
CA VAL A 120 2.26 -0.50 5.52
C VAL A 120 3.13 -1.73 5.28
N ARG A 121 4.40 -1.66 5.67
CA ARG A 121 5.40 -2.70 5.37
C ARG A 121 5.75 -3.58 6.56
N GLY A 122 5.34 -3.20 7.76
CA GLY A 122 5.64 -3.97 8.95
C GLY A 122 4.72 -3.65 10.12
N TYR A 123 4.80 -4.47 11.16
CA TYR A 123 4.04 -4.30 12.38
C TYR A 123 4.78 -4.86 13.60
N GLN A 124 4.49 -4.29 14.77
CA GLN A 124 4.86 -4.87 16.07
C GLN A 124 3.61 -5.27 16.85
N ALA A 125 3.60 -6.49 17.38
CA ALA A 125 2.48 -7.06 18.11
C ALA A 125 2.93 -7.96 19.27
N SER A 126 2.06 -8.21 20.25
CA SER A 126 2.37 -9.09 21.38
C SER A 126 2.49 -10.59 21.01
N ALA A 127 1.93 -10.98 19.87
CA ALA A 127 2.08 -12.30 19.25
C ALA A 127 1.79 -12.20 17.73
N ALA A 128 2.20 -13.22 16.97
CA ALA A 128 1.82 -13.38 15.57
C ALA A 128 0.31 -13.75 15.46
N PRO A 129 -0.41 -13.25 14.45
CA PRO A 129 -1.82 -13.56 14.27
C PRO A 129 -2.03 -15.02 13.86
N ALA A 130 -2.98 -15.72 14.46
CA ALA A 130 -3.36 -17.07 14.03
C ALA A 130 -4.23 -17.06 12.76
N ASN A 131 -4.99 -15.98 12.55
CA ASN A 131 -5.84 -15.75 11.37
C ASN A 131 -6.21 -14.25 11.26
N SER A 132 -6.89 -13.88 10.18
CA SER A 132 -7.20 -12.47 9.90
C SER A 132 -8.21 -11.79 10.84
N GLY A 133 -8.90 -12.56 11.67
CA GLY A 133 -9.84 -12.07 12.69
C GLY A 133 -9.34 -12.31 14.12
N ASP A 134 -8.07 -12.66 14.31
CA ASP A 134 -7.52 -12.98 15.62
C ASP A 134 -7.44 -11.73 16.50
N THR A 135 -8.22 -11.73 17.58
CA THR A 135 -8.27 -10.66 18.59
C THR A 135 -7.47 -10.97 19.85
N SER A 136 -6.74 -12.09 19.89
CA SER A 136 -6.00 -12.54 21.09
C SER A 136 -4.69 -11.79 21.32
N TYR A 137 -4.22 -11.04 20.32
CA TYR A 137 -3.01 -10.23 20.38
C TYR A 137 -3.33 -8.73 20.35
N THR A 138 -2.37 -7.96 20.86
CA THR A 138 -2.37 -6.49 20.86
C THR A 138 -1.39 -5.95 19.82
N ILE A 139 -1.79 -4.84 19.19
CA ILE A 139 -1.00 -4.13 18.17
C ILE A 139 -0.29 -2.96 18.85
N SER A 140 1.02 -2.87 18.68
CA SER A 140 1.83 -1.79 19.27
C SER A 140 2.14 -0.69 18.25
N SER A 141 2.47 -1.05 17.01
CA SER A 141 2.88 -0.10 15.98
C SER A 141 2.80 -0.69 14.57
N PHE A 142 2.86 0.21 13.58
CA PHE A 142 3.03 -0.09 12.17
C PHE A 142 4.26 0.61 11.62
N ASP A 143 5.01 -0.09 10.76
CA ASP A 143 6.07 0.48 9.94
C ASP A 143 5.51 0.90 8.59
N VAL A 144 5.70 2.16 8.19
CA VAL A 144 5.07 2.72 6.99
C VAL A 144 6.08 3.35 6.04
N ASN A 145 5.79 3.26 4.75
CA ASN A 145 6.36 4.13 3.73
C ASN A 145 5.28 5.15 3.32
N ASN A 146 5.53 6.41 3.65
CA ASN A 146 4.69 7.52 3.24
C ASN A 146 5.28 8.15 1.98
N PRO A 147 4.58 8.15 0.83
CA PRO A 147 5.11 8.72 -0.41
C PRO A 147 5.23 10.25 -0.37
N TRP A 148 4.66 10.93 0.62
CA TRP A 148 4.80 12.36 0.84
C TRP A 148 6.16 12.72 1.49
N PRO A 149 6.81 13.84 1.12
CA PRO A 149 6.39 14.87 0.16
C PRO A 149 6.66 14.49 -1.30
N PRO A 150 5.99 15.17 -2.26
CA PRO A 150 6.25 14.95 -3.68
C PRO A 150 7.70 15.28 -4.08
N CYS A 151 8.20 14.68 -5.16
CA CYS A 151 9.53 14.95 -5.74
C CYS A 151 9.43 15.24 -7.25
N PRO A 152 9.90 16.40 -7.74
CA PRO A 152 10.45 17.50 -6.95
C PRO A 152 9.37 18.12 -6.07
N SER A 153 9.70 18.36 -4.81
CA SER A 153 8.82 19.12 -3.93
C SER A 153 8.92 20.60 -4.31
N TRP A 154 7.88 21.38 -4.05
CA TRP A 154 7.91 22.83 -4.28
C TRP A 154 9.03 23.53 -3.47
N ASP A 155 9.53 22.86 -2.42
CA ASP A 155 10.61 23.28 -1.53
C ASP A 155 11.90 22.43 -1.65
N ALA A 156 11.98 21.52 -2.62
CA ALA A 156 13.15 20.65 -2.77
C ALA A 156 14.24 21.40 -3.53
N PRO A 157 15.48 21.50 -3.00
CA PRO A 157 16.59 21.97 -3.79
C PRO A 157 16.76 21.07 -5.02
N PRO A 158 17.18 21.63 -6.18
CA PRO A 158 17.42 20.82 -7.37
C PRO A 158 18.38 19.67 -7.05
N PRO A 159 18.21 18.48 -7.67
CA PRO A 159 19.11 17.36 -7.45
C PRO A 159 20.56 17.77 -7.79
N PRO A 160 21.57 17.22 -7.06
CA PRO A 160 22.98 17.56 -7.23
C PRO A 160 23.55 17.15 -8.59
#